data_AF-A0A8H2ZJY6-F1
#
_entry.id   AF-A0A8H2ZJY6-F1
#
_cell.length_a   1.000
_cell.length_b   1.000
_cell.length_c   1.000
_cell.angle_alpha   90.00
_cell.angle_beta   90.00
_cell.angle_gamma   90.00
#
_symmetry.space_group_name_H-M   'P 1'
#
loop_
_entity.id
_entity.type
_entity.pdbx_description
1 polymer ?
#
loop_
_entity_poly.entity_id
_entity_poly.type
_entity_poly.pdbx_seq_one_letter_code
_entity_poly.pdbx_strand_id
1 'polypeptide(L)'
;MDITTFIVRLKFQVITCLSSSSSFSPKSTSSCPPNNKHSSTKLSVLGRAVVHIKNVNFAKILFGIQFYLSQFPSKWSKEYAPEATKKWNSFAGNSTSQKSQAESQSAHSATQSKTKALIRVDPEVLLSDTMGMETIVLKVGAADDGQGTMVFSIHKNLLMSSSPRFVKMLNSRVLDRNQIYSIHDTSPSVFKLFNEYLYTRRVPGVSHRLSQSAQGTRISELCQLYVFAEIFEMDRNFLNKIMDAIQDGLALSSSLLTYALVKNIFDHAQSESPLRKFCAANALYSAMTPGLDSAGFQWLIKNSDEFFAEFMKMLVKLTKGNDPRIRDVNQEYFKEVKVKEEELEAGGVPVGANIAVVVGPGVHPCQFHVHAGSGSDTEGASGVDDDEICYLLAGLDV
;
A
#
# COMPACT_ATOMS: atom_id res chain seq x y z
N MET A 1 16.11 -19.07 -3.71
CA MET A 1 15.22 -20.15 -4.20
C MET A 1 14.36 -19.55 -5.30
N ASP A 2 14.47 -20.04 -6.54
CA ASP A 2 13.74 -19.50 -7.71
C ASP A 2 12.22 -19.73 -7.57
N ILE A 3 11.39 -18.79 -8.05
CA ILE A 3 9.93 -18.88 -8.12
C ILE A 3 9.46 -20.15 -8.84
N THR A 4 10.18 -20.62 -9.85
CA THR A 4 9.87 -21.90 -10.51
C THR A 4 10.08 -23.05 -9.53
N THR A 5 11.13 -23.00 -8.72
CA THR A 5 11.40 -23.97 -7.65
C THR A 5 10.41 -23.83 -6.48
N PHE A 6 9.90 -22.61 -6.20
CA PHE A 6 8.86 -22.36 -5.20
C PHE A 6 7.50 -22.89 -5.64
N ILE A 7 7.09 -22.61 -6.88
CA ILE A 7 5.86 -23.13 -7.50
C ILE A 7 5.95 -24.65 -7.69
N VAL A 8 7.11 -25.19 -8.09
CA VAL A 8 7.34 -26.64 -8.18
C VAL A 8 7.36 -27.30 -6.80
N ARG A 9 7.96 -26.67 -5.77
CA ARG A 9 7.86 -27.17 -4.38
C ARG A 9 6.44 -27.08 -3.84
N LEU A 10 5.68 -26.04 -4.19
CA LEU A 10 4.26 -25.93 -3.86
C LEU A 10 3.42 -27.00 -4.56
N LYS A 11 3.66 -27.24 -5.85
CA LYS A 11 3.09 -28.38 -6.59
C LYS A 11 3.42 -29.70 -5.91
N PHE A 12 4.68 -29.94 -5.55
CA PHE A 12 5.10 -31.18 -4.90
C PHE A 12 4.52 -31.34 -3.49
N GLN A 13 4.52 -30.31 -2.65
CA GLN A 13 3.98 -30.38 -1.28
C GLN A 13 2.48 -30.62 -1.26
N VAL A 14 1.71 -29.98 -2.15
CA VAL A 14 0.25 -30.19 -2.25
C VAL A 14 -0.08 -31.62 -2.71
N ILE A 15 0.66 -32.17 -3.69
CA ILE A 15 0.49 -33.56 -4.15
C ILE A 15 0.84 -34.56 -3.03
N THR A 16 1.88 -34.27 -2.22
CA THR A 16 2.32 -35.17 -1.14
C THR A 16 1.32 -35.19 0.04
N CYS A 17 0.65 -34.08 0.34
CA CYS A 17 -0.40 -34.01 1.37
C CYS A 17 -1.70 -34.74 0.97
N LEU A 18 -2.02 -34.79 -0.33
CA LEU A 18 -3.20 -35.50 -0.85
C LEU A 18 -2.97 -37.03 -0.92
N SER A 19 -1.73 -37.45 -1.15
CA SER A 19 -1.37 -38.89 -1.20
C SER A 19 -1.34 -39.56 0.18
N SER A 20 -1.28 -38.77 1.26
CA SER A 20 -1.24 -39.26 2.64
C SER A 20 -2.59 -39.15 3.37
N SER A 21 -3.62 -38.60 2.73
CA SER A 21 -4.98 -38.46 3.28
C SER A 21 -6.00 -39.45 2.70
N SER A 22 -5.59 -40.33 1.77
CA SER A 22 -6.46 -41.33 1.13
C SER A 22 -6.45 -42.72 1.79
N SER A 23 -6.29 -42.79 3.12
CA SER A 23 -6.46 -44.05 3.87
C SER A 23 -7.18 -43.81 5.19
N PHE A 24 -8.47 -43.48 5.12
CA PHE A 24 -9.38 -43.61 6.25
C PHE A 24 -10.60 -44.43 5.80
N SER A 25 -10.52 -45.74 6.00
CA SER A 25 -11.64 -46.67 5.85
C SER A 25 -12.25 -46.88 7.23
N PRO A 26 -13.57 -46.72 7.43
CA PRO A 26 -14.19 -47.04 8.71
C PRO A 26 -14.33 -48.57 8.82
N LYS A 27 -13.76 -49.19 9.86
CA LYS A 27 -14.08 -50.56 10.24
C LYS A 27 -14.60 -50.60 11.68
N SER A 28 -15.73 -51.28 11.79
CA SER A 28 -16.49 -51.66 12.98
C SER A 28 -15.67 -52.42 14.01
N THR A 29 -15.99 -52.19 15.27
CA THR A 29 -15.42 -52.82 16.47
C THR A 29 -15.94 -54.23 16.71
N SER A 30 -15.05 -55.22 16.88
CA SER A 30 -15.26 -56.37 17.78
C SER A 30 -13.93 -57.03 18.21
N SER A 31 -13.71 -57.06 19.53
CA SER A 31 -12.98 -58.02 20.38
C SER A 31 -11.57 -58.57 20.02
N CYS A 32 -10.63 -58.41 20.98
CA CYS A 32 -9.25 -58.95 21.11
C CYS A 32 -9.17 -60.49 21.37
N PRO A 33 -8.01 -61.17 21.63
CA PRO A 33 -6.59 -60.76 21.76
C PRO A 33 -5.55 -61.74 21.06
N PRO A 34 -4.28 -61.96 21.50
CA PRO A 34 -3.06 -61.45 20.85
C PRO A 34 -2.01 -62.51 20.41
N ASN A 35 -1.04 -62.17 19.54
CA ASN A 35 0.35 -62.68 19.65
C ASN A 35 1.38 -62.12 18.63
N ASN A 36 2.58 -61.88 19.17
CA ASN A 36 3.97 -62.03 18.65
C ASN A 36 4.54 -61.24 17.44
N LYS A 37 5.55 -60.41 17.80
CA LYS A 37 6.99 -60.42 17.39
C LYS A 37 7.46 -60.14 15.94
N HIS A 38 8.50 -59.27 15.93
CA HIS A 38 9.62 -59.09 14.99
C HIS A 38 9.36 -58.52 13.58
N SER A 39 9.84 -57.30 13.33
CA SER A 39 11.18 -57.08 12.73
C SER A 39 11.43 -55.59 12.48
N SER A 40 12.63 -55.15 12.86
CA SER A 40 13.17 -53.81 12.63
C SER A 40 13.94 -53.84 11.31
N THR A 41 13.62 -52.93 10.39
CA THR A 41 14.51 -52.62 9.26
C THR A 41 14.67 -51.11 9.15
N LYS A 42 15.93 -50.68 9.29
CA LYS A 42 16.42 -49.30 9.14
C LYS A 42 16.09 -48.76 7.75
N LEU A 43 15.54 -47.55 7.68
CA LEU A 43 15.58 -46.72 6.48
C LEU A 43 16.29 -45.40 6.79
N SER A 44 17.22 -45.08 5.90
CA SER A 44 18.17 -43.97 5.93
C SER A 44 17.51 -42.59 5.98
N VAL A 45 18.11 -41.73 6.79
CA VAL A 45 17.82 -40.30 6.95
C VAL A 45 18.11 -39.55 5.66
N LEU A 46 17.07 -38.97 5.05
CA LEU A 46 17.20 -37.84 4.13
C LEU A 46 16.39 -36.68 4.73
N GLY A 47 17.09 -35.67 5.27
CA GLY A 47 16.47 -34.53 5.94
C GLY A 47 15.56 -33.74 4.99
N ARG A 48 14.24 -33.90 5.15
CA ARG A 48 13.24 -33.01 4.55
C ARG A 48 12.92 -31.90 5.55
N ALA A 49 13.28 -30.67 5.21
CA ALA A 49 12.74 -29.49 5.86
C ALA A 49 11.24 -29.38 5.50
N VAL A 50 10.37 -29.77 6.43
CA VAL A 50 8.92 -29.59 6.34
C VAL A 50 8.62 -28.14 6.72
N VAL A 51 8.31 -27.30 5.73
CA VAL A 51 7.74 -25.98 6.01
C VAL A 51 6.27 -26.18 6.35
N HIS A 52 5.94 -26.12 7.64
CA HIS A 52 4.55 -26.12 8.12
C HIS A 52 3.86 -24.82 7.68
N ILE A 53 3.03 -24.88 6.63
CA ILE A 53 2.08 -23.81 6.34
C ILE A 53 0.94 -23.95 7.36
N LYS A 54 1.02 -23.21 8.47
CA LYS A 54 0.01 -23.24 9.54
C LYS A 54 -1.32 -22.56 9.15
N ASN A 55 -1.37 -21.84 8.03
CA ASN A 55 -2.55 -21.09 7.61
C ASN A 55 -3.26 -21.78 6.43
N VAL A 56 -4.37 -22.46 6.72
CA VAL A 56 -5.21 -23.17 5.74
C VAL A 56 -5.73 -22.24 4.64
N ASN A 57 -5.96 -20.96 4.94
CA ASN A 57 -6.46 -20.00 3.95
C ASN A 57 -5.37 -19.63 2.94
N PHE A 58 -4.11 -19.50 3.39
CA PHE A 58 -2.99 -19.29 2.48
C PHE A 58 -2.81 -20.44 1.50
N ALA A 59 -2.99 -21.69 1.95
CA ALA A 59 -2.96 -22.85 1.06
C ALA A 59 -4.10 -22.83 0.02
N LYS A 60 -5.32 -22.42 0.42
CA LYS A 60 -6.45 -22.26 -0.51
C LYS A 60 -6.20 -21.17 -1.56
N ILE A 61 -5.60 -20.05 -1.19
CA ILE A 61 -5.23 -18.97 -2.12
C ILE A 61 -4.20 -19.47 -3.12
N LEU A 62 -3.15 -20.12 -2.63
CA LEU A 62 -2.12 -20.69 -3.51
C LEU A 62 -2.71 -21.75 -4.45
N PHE A 63 -3.68 -22.54 -3.99
CA PHE A 63 -4.39 -23.49 -4.84
C PHE A 63 -5.26 -22.79 -5.90
N GLY A 64 -5.96 -21.70 -5.52
CA GLY A 64 -6.73 -20.87 -6.44
C GLY A 64 -5.85 -20.19 -7.50
N ILE A 65 -4.70 -19.64 -7.11
CA ILE A 65 -3.70 -19.07 -8.02
C ILE A 65 -3.18 -20.16 -8.95
N GLN A 66 -2.84 -21.34 -8.41
CA GLN A 66 -2.36 -22.47 -9.20
C GLN A 66 -3.40 -22.94 -10.24
N PHE A 67 -4.68 -22.95 -9.87
CA PHE A 67 -5.78 -23.27 -10.78
C PHE A 67 -5.96 -22.21 -11.86
N TYR A 68 -5.93 -20.92 -11.49
CA TYR A 68 -5.99 -19.81 -12.46
C TYR A 68 -4.84 -19.86 -13.46
N LEU A 69 -3.60 -20.01 -12.98
CA LEU A 69 -2.41 -20.14 -13.82
C LEU A 69 -2.46 -21.39 -14.72
N SER A 70 -3.18 -22.44 -14.33
CA SER A 70 -3.37 -23.63 -15.17
C SER A 70 -4.37 -23.41 -16.31
N GLN A 71 -5.31 -22.47 -16.16
CA GLN A 71 -6.27 -22.12 -17.22
C GLN A 71 -5.71 -21.10 -18.22
N PHE A 72 -4.73 -20.27 -17.83
CA PHE A 72 -4.17 -19.20 -18.68
C PHE A 72 -2.62 -19.26 -18.82
N PRO A 73 -2.04 -20.39 -19.26
CA PRO A 73 -0.58 -20.61 -19.24
C PRO A 73 0.22 -19.72 -20.21
N SER A 74 -0.39 -19.25 -21.31
CA SER A 74 0.30 -18.51 -22.37
C SER A 74 0.61 -17.05 -22.03
N LYS A 75 -0.21 -16.42 -21.16
CA LYS A 75 -0.07 -15.01 -20.78
C LYS A 75 0.97 -14.84 -19.65
N TRP A 76 0.93 -15.71 -18.64
CA TRP A 76 1.88 -15.70 -17.53
C TRP A 76 3.33 -15.95 -17.96
N SER A 77 3.54 -16.94 -18.83
CA SER A 77 4.88 -17.37 -19.25
C SER A 77 5.62 -16.34 -20.11
N LYS A 78 4.90 -15.48 -20.84
CA LYS A 78 5.50 -14.53 -21.79
C LYS A 78 5.74 -13.14 -21.20
N GLU A 79 4.88 -12.68 -20.29
CA GLU A 79 4.86 -11.28 -19.87
C GLU A 79 5.30 -11.10 -18.41
N TYR A 80 4.78 -11.92 -17.49
CA TYR A 80 4.97 -11.72 -16.05
C TYR A 80 6.16 -12.50 -15.45
N ALA A 81 6.42 -13.71 -15.95
CA ALA A 81 7.51 -14.55 -15.44
C ALA A 81 8.91 -13.90 -15.62
N PRO A 82 9.25 -13.26 -16.75
CA PRO A 82 10.58 -12.66 -16.94
C PRO A 82 10.84 -11.48 -15.99
N GLU A 83 9.84 -10.62 -15.75
CA GLU A 83 9.97 -9.44 -14.90
C GLU A 83 10.05 -9.81 -13.41
N ALA A 84 9.25 -10.79 -12.98
CA ALA A 84 9.31 -11.33 -11.63
C ALA A 84 10.65 -12.02 -11.34
N THR A 85 11.19 -12.78 -12.30
CA THR A 85 12.50 -13.43 -12.18
C THR A 85 13.65 -12.41 -12.21
N LYS A 86 13.57 -11.34 -13.02
CA LYS A 86 14.57 -10.26 -13.06
C LYS A 86 14.65 -9.54 -11.71
N LYS A 87 13.51 -9.13 -11.13
CA LYS A 87 13.43 -8.46 -9.82
C LYS A 87 13.83 -9.37 -8.64
N TRP A 88 13.56 -10.68 -8.74
CA TRP A 88 13.98 -11.64 -7.72
C TRP A 88 15.49 -11.90 -7.74
N ASN A 89 16.09 -12.02 -8.93
CA ASN A 89 17.52 -12.27 -9.07
C ASN A 89 18.36 -11.05 -8.65
N SER A 90 17.86 -9.82 -8.86
CA SER A 90 18.50 -8.60 -8.32
C SER A 90 18.44 -8.53 -6.79
N PHE A 91 17.42 -9.13 -6.16
CA PHE A 91 17.30 -9.20 -4.69
C PHE A 91 18.13 -10.33 -4.08
N ALA A 92 18.40 -11.39 -4.85
CA ALA A 92 19.13 -12.58 -4.40
C ALA A 92 20.66 -12.50 -4.64
N GLY A 93 21.14 -11.50 -5.39
CA GLY A 93 22.54 -11.34 -5.77
C GLY A 93 23.13 -10.00 -5.31
N ASN A 94 23.50 -9.90 -4.04
CA ASN A 94 24.80 -9.36 -3.58
C ASN A 94 24.81 -9.15 -2.05
N SER A 95 25.41 -10.13 -1.35
CA SER A 95 26.09 -9.93 -0.08
C SER A 95 27.50 -10.52 -0.24
N THR A 96 28.35 -9.80 -0.97
CA THR A 96 29.79 -10.06 -0.98
C THR A 96 30.48 -8.92 -0.26
N SER A 97 30.88 -9.19 0.99
CA SER A 97 31.77 -8.33 1.77
C SER A 97 33.05 -8.04 0.98
N GLN A 98 33.20 -6.82 0.48
CA GLN A 98 34.52 -6.28 0.19
C GLN A 98 35.10 -5.68 1.47
N LYS A 99 35.98 -6.48 2.07
CA LYS A 99 36.93 -6.11 3.10
C LYS A 99 38.00 -5.21 2.47
N SER A 100 37.96 -3.91 2.72
CA SER A 100 39.07 -3.00 2.44
C SER A 100 39.87 -2.73 3.72
N GLN A 101 41.17 -2.98 3.62
CA GLN A 101 42.16 -2.79 4.67
C GLN A 101 42.36 -1.32 5.04
N ALA A 102 42.72 -1.13 6.30
CA ALA A 102 43.12 0.10 6.94
C ALA A 102 44.36 0.73 6.29
N GLU A 103 44.36 2.06 6.21
CA GLU A 103 45.55 2.86 6.40
C GLU A 103 45.21 4.12 7.21
N SER A 104 46.09 4.43 8.14
CA SER A 104 45.93 5.38 9.24
C SER A 104 46.36 6.81 8.85
N GLN A 105 45.99 7.77 9.71
CA GLN A 105 46.39 9.19 9.83
C GLN A 105 45.18 10.11 9.58
N SER A 106 44.88 11.15 10.36
CA SER A 106 45.56 11.81 11.47
C SER A 106 44.52 12.50 12.35
N ALA A 107 44.78 12.55 13.65
CA ALA A 107 44.06 13.36 14.60
C ALA A 107 44.14 14.85 14.24
N HIS A 108 42.99 15.52 14.08
CA HIS A 108 42.86 16.95 14.36
C HIS A 108 41.44 17.32 14.78
N SER A 109 41.35 17.69 16.07
CA SER A 109 40.62 18.85 16.59
C SER A 109 39.10 18.83 16.51
N ALA A 110 38.53 18.36 17.62
CA ALA A 110 37.22 18.75 18.11
C ALA A 110 37.16 20.28 18.32
N THR A 111 36.41 20.96 17.46
CA THR A 111 35.75 22.23 17.78
C THR A 111 34.27 22.05 17.46
N GLN A 112 33.50 21.72 18.50
CA GLN A 112 32.05 21.79 18.50
C GLN A 112 31.63 23.25 18.27
N SER A 113 31.48 23.65 17.02
CA SER A 113 30.68 24.82 16.66
C SER A 113 29.22 24.49 16.94
N LYS A 114 28.72 24.94 18.09
CA LYS A 114 27.29 25.13 18.35
C LYS A 114 26.77 26.16 17.36
N THR A 115 26.47 25.73 16.15
CA THR A 115 25.73 26.53 15.17
C THR A 115 24.31 26.64 15.71
N LYS A 116 24.00 27.74 16.41
CA LYS A 116 22.62 28.15 16.70
C LYS A 116 21.90 28.21 15.35
N ALA A 117 21.09 27.18 15.07
CA ALA A 117 20.18 27.19 13.94
C ALA A 117 19.25 28.40 14.14
N LEU A 118 19.47 29.44 13.33
CA LEU A 118 18.62 30.60 13.28
C LEU A 118 17.30 30.11 12.69
N ILE A 119 16.31 29.84 13.55
CA ILE A 119 14.95 29.48 13.15
C ILE A 119 14.47 30.62 12.24
N ARG A 120 14.49 30.38 10.93
CA ARG A 120 13.80 31.23 9.97
C ARG A 120 12.33 31.02 10.24
N VAL A 121 11.74 31.93 11.00
CA VAL A 121 10.29 32.06 11.07
C VAL A 121 9.87 32.58 9.70
N ASP A 122 9.54 31.65 8.79
CA ASP A 122 8.89 32.04 7.55
C ASP A 122 7.59 32.77 7.92
N PRO A 123 7.34 33.95 7.34
CA PRO A 123 6.14 34.70 7.63
C PRO A 123 4.93 33.82 7.32
N GLU A 124 4.03 33.68 8.29
CA GLU A 124 2.81 32.89 8.17
C GLU A 124 1.93 33.53 7.08
N VAL A 125 2.09 33.07 5.84
CA VAL A 125 1.29 33.54 4.70
C VAL A 125 -0.16 33.16 4.99
N LEU A 126 -1.00 34.16 5.25
CA LEU A 126 -2.40 33.93 5.56
C LEU A 126 -3.13 33.45 4.32
N LEU A 127 -4.11 32.56 4.49
CA LEU A 127 -4.92 32.04 3.38
C LEU A 127 -5.58 33.17 2.57
N SER A 128 -5.97 34.26 3.25
CA SER A 128 -6.52 35.49 2.65
C SER A 128 -5.63 36.09 1.58
N ASP A 129 -4.32 35.96 1.73
CA ASP A 129 -3.34 36.59 0.84
C ASP A 129 -3.22 35.78 -0.46
N THR A 130 -3.51 34.48 -0.39
CA THR A 130 -3.40 33.55 -1.53
C THR A 130 -4.69 33.39 -2.33
N MET A 131 -5.86 33.63 -1.72
CA MET A 131 -7.15 33.32 -2.36
C MET A 131 -7.53 34.26 -3.50
N GLY A 132 -7.13 35.53 -3.43
CA GLY A 132 -7.58 36.57 -4.37
C GLY A 132 -9.07 36.91 -4.22
N MET A 133 -9.58 37.81 -5.07
CA MET A 133 -10.98 38.28 -5.01
C MET A 133 -11.88 37.67 -6.08
N GLU A 134 -11.31 37.13 -7.16
CA GLU A 134 -12.09 36.57 -8.27
C GLU A 134 -12.62 35.18 -7.91
N THR A 135 -13.93 34.99 -8.01
CA THR A 135 -14.57 33.68 -7.86
C THR A 135 -15.07 33.17 -9.22
N ILE A 136 -15.08 31.86 -9.38
CA ILE A 136 -15.63 31.18 -10.55
C ILE A 136 -16.72 30.20 -10.12
N VAL A 137 -17.62 29.90 -11.05
CA VAL A 137 -18.73 28.96 -10.84
C VAL A 137 -18.46 27.66 -11.57
N LEU A 138 -18.43 26.55 -10.82
CA LEU A 138 -18.24 25.20 -11.33
C LEU A 138 -19.53 24.39 -11.14
N LYS A 139 -20.00 23.74 -12.20
CA LYS A 139 -21.07 22.74 -12.17
C LYS A 139 -20.44 21.35 -12.14
N VAL A 140 -20.72 20.56 -11.11
CA VAL A 140 -20.11 19.25 -10.89
C VAL A 140 -21.17 18.16 -10.87
N GLY A 141 -20.86 17.00 -11.43
CA GLY A 141 -21.75 15.85 -11.53
C GLY A 141 -22.32 15.67 -12.94
N ALA A 142 -22.80 14.47 -13.21
CA ALA A 142 -23.48 14.15 -14.45
C ALA A 142 -24.99 14.35 -14.28
N ALA A 143 -25.72 14.62 -15.37
CA ALA A 143 -27.18 14.83 -15.28
C ALA A 143 -27.94 13.50 -15.08
N ASP A 144 -27.30 12.38 -15.39
CA ASP A 144 -27.84 11.03 -15.51
C ASP A 144 -27.44 10.10 -14.36
N ASP A 145 -26.53 10.50 -13.46
CA ASP A 145 -25.97 9.65 -12.39
C ASP A 145 -26.90 9.49 -11.17
N GLY A 146 -28.08 10.10 -11.18
CA GLY A 146 -29.05 10.07 -10.07
C GLY A 146 -28.62 10.83 -8.81
N GLN A 147 -27.35 11.23 -8.68
CA GLN A 147 -26.88 12.16 -7.64
C GLN A 147 -27.08 13.62 -8.06
N GLY A 148 -27.20 13.85 -9.36
CA GLY A 148 -27.50 15.14 -9.95
C GLY A 148 -26.31 16.08 -9.96
N THR A 149 -26.54 17.27 -10.50
CA THR A 149 -25.48 18.27 -10.65
C THR A 149 -25.55 19.30 -9.53
N MET A 150 -24.40 19.66 -8.95
CA MET A 150 -24.28 20.71 -7.94
C MET A 150 -23.39 21.85 -8.44
N VAL A 151 -23.67 23.07 -7.99
CA VAL A 151 -22.90 24.27 -8.34
C VAL A 151 -22.04 24.71 -7.16
N PHE A 152 -20.77 24.97 -7.42
CA PHE A 152 -19.77 25.44 -6.47
C PHE A 152 -19.23 26.80 -6.90
N SER A 153 -19.07 27.72 -5.95
CA SER A 153 -18.36 28.99 -6.15
C SER A 153 -17.01 28.94 -5.44
N ILE A 154 -15.92 29.09 -6.18
CA ILE A 154 -14.54 28.91 -5.68
C ILE A 154 -13.67 30.08 -6.12
N HIS A 155 -12.77 30.52 -5.24
CA HIS A 155 -11.75 31.50 -5.59
C HIS A 155 -10.80 30.96 -6.65
N LYS A 156 -10.65 31.71 -7.75
CA LYS A 156 -9.90 31.30 -8.93
C LYS A 156 -8.45 30.98 -8.61
N ASN A 157 -7.79 31.77 -7.76
CA ASN A 157 -6.38 31.55 -7.42
C ASN A 157 -6.18 30.28 -6.59
N LEU A 158 -7.11 29.94 -5.71
CA LEU A 158 -7.06 28.68 -4.96
C LEU A 158 -7.16 27.49 -5.93
N LEU A 159 -8.08 27.58 -6.90
CA LEU A 159 -8.24 26.50 -7.86
C LEU A 159 -7.03 26.37 -8.79
N MET A 160 -6.53 27.47 -9.34
CA MET A 160 -5.35 27.48 -10.21
C MET A 160 -4.09 27.00 -9.49
N SER A 161 -3.88 27.39 -8.23
CA SER A 161 -2.72 26.95 -7.44
C SER A 161 -2.77 25.47 -7.07
N SER A 162 -3.95 24.84 -7.10
CA SER A 162 -4.10 23.44 -6.74
C SER A 162 -3.69 22.45 -7.84
N SER A 163 -3.75 22.86 -9.11
CA SER A 163 -3.48 21.96 -10.23
C SER A 163 -3.16 22.70 -11.54
N PRO A 164 -2.15 22.26 -12.30
CA PRO A 164 -1.87 22.75 -13.66
C PRO A 164 -3.02 22.54 -14.64
N ARG A 165 -3.86 21.51 -14.43
CA ARG A 165 -5.04 21.26 -15.26
C ARG A 165 -6.06 22.38 -15.12
N PHE A 166 -6.27 22.89 -13.91
CA PHE A 166 -7.16 24.04 -13.71
C PHE A 166 -6.59 25.33 -14.31
N VAL A 167 -5.27 25.54 -14.24
CA VAL A 167 -4.63 26.67 -14.95
C VAL A 167 -4.93 26.61 -16.45
N LYS A 168 -4.72 25.45 -17.08
CA LYS A 168 -5.02 25.25 -18.51
C LYS A 168 -6.52 25.45 -18.80
N MET A 169 -7.39 24.87 -17.97
CA MET A 169 -8.85 24.98 -18.12
C MET A 169 -9.31 26.43 -18.11
N LEU A 170 -8.82 27.23 -17.16
CA LEU A 170 -9.25 28.61 -16.95
C LEU A 170 -8.59 29.61 -17.91
N ASN A 171 -7.37 29.34 -18.38
CA ASN A 171 -6.66 30.21 -19.32
C ASN A 171 -7.01 29.93 -20.79
N SER A 172 -7.56 28.76 -21.11
CA SER A 172 -7.86 28.35 -22.50
C SER A 172 -9.05 29.08 -23.14
N ARG A 173 -9.82 29.87 -22.38
CA ARG A 173 -11.05 30.49 -22.86
C ARG A 173 -11.02 31.99 -22.65
N VAL A 174 -11.49 32.74 -23.64
CA VAL A 174 -11.77 34.17 -23.51
C VAL A 174 -12.86 34.29 -22.44
N LEU A 175 -12.50 34.88 -21.29
CA LEU A 175 -13.33 34.91 -20.08
C LEU A 175 -14.58 35.78 -20.29
N ASP A 176 -15.69 35.15 -20.67
CA ASP A 176 -16.98 35.75 -20.36
C ASP A 176 -17.21 35.68 -18.86
N ARG A 177 -17.50 36.83 -18.24
CA ARG A 177 -17.68 36.98 -16.78
C ARG A 177 -18.75 36.06 -16.16
N ASN A 178 -19.57 35.40 -17.00
CA ASN A 178 -20.66 34.52 -16.59
C ASN A 178 -20.43 33.05 -17.01
N GLN A 179 -19.20 32.65 -17.35
CA GLN A 179 -18.93 31.28 -17.77
C GLN A 179 -19.01 30.30 -16.60
N ILE A 180 -19.88 29.30 -16.73
CA ILE A 180 -19.95 28.14 -15.84
C ILE A 180 -19.11 27.03 -16.44
N TYR A 181 -18.13 26.52 -15.69
CA TYR A 181 -17.34 25.37 -16.09
C TYR A 181 -17.99 24.09 -15.58
N SER A 182 -17.96 23.02 -16.38
CA SER A 182 -18.58 21.74 -16.00
C SER A 182 -17.53 20.66 -15.78
N ILE A 183 -17.67 19.90 -14.68
CA ILE A 183 -16.88 18.71 -14.36
C ILE A 183 -17.86 17.53 -14.26
N HIS A 184 -17.89 16.68 -15.28
CA HIS A 184 -18.87 15.60 -15.40
C HIS A 184 -18.43 14.30 -14.72
N ASP A 185 -17.14 14.02 -14.71
CA ASP A 185 -16.59 12.72 -14.26
C ASP A 185 -16.30 12.69 -12.75
N THR A 186 -17.01 13.50 -11.95
CA THR A 186 -16.78 13.59 -10.51
C THR A 186 -18.10 13.85 -9.79
N SER A 187 -18.36 13.08 -8.74
CA SER A 187 -19.54 13.27 -7.92
C SER A 187 -19.45 14.58 -7.13
N PRO A 188 -20.59 15.26 -6.87
CA PRO A 188 -20.61 16.45 -6.02
C PRO A 188 -20.02 16.23 -4.62
N SER A 189 -20.17 15.03 -4.03
CA SER A 189 -19.66 14.75 -2.70
C SER A 189 -18.14 14.66 -2.64
N VAL A 190 -17.50 14.05 -3.65
CA VAL A 190 -16.04 14.02 -3.79
C VAL A 190 -15.49 15.41 -4.00
N PHE A 191 -16.12 16.19 -4.88
CA PHE A 191 -15.69 17.56 -5.14
C PHE A 191 -15.88 18.48 -3.93
N LYS A 192 -16.89 18.22 -3.09
CA LYS A 192 -17.06 18.92 -1.80
C LYS A 192 -15.86 18.69 -0.88
N LEU A 193 -15.31 17.47 -0.81
CA LEU A 193 -14.11 17.19 -0.01
C LEU A 193 -12.88 17.94 -0.55
N PHE A 194 -12.72 17.98 -1.88
CA PHE A 194 -11.67 18.79 -2.51
C PHE A 194 -11.83 20.28 -2.18
N ASN A 195 -13.04 20.81 -2.30
CA ASN A 195 -13.33 22.20 -1.97
C ASN A 195 -13.03 22.50 -0.50
N GLU A 196 -13.40 21.62 0.43
CA GLU A 196 -13.04 21.75 1.85
C GLU A 196 -11.51 21.78 2.05
N TYR A 197 -10.77 20.92 1.34
CA TYR A 197 -9.31 20.93 1.37
C TYR A 197 -8.71 22.25 0.87
N LEU A 198 -9.24 22.85 -0.21
CA LEU A 198 -8.73 24.11 -0.74
C LEU A 198 -8.72 25.23 0.32
N TYR A 199 -9.75 25.28 1.16
CA TYR A 199 -9.89 26.32 2.19
C TYR A 199 -9.29 25.95 3.54
N THR A 200 -9.20 24.66 3.90
CA THR A 200 -8.72 24.25 5.23
C THR A 200 -7.31 23.69 5.23
N ARG A 201 -6.78 23.34 4.04
CA ARG A 201 -5.54 22.58 3.83
C ARG A 201 -5.51 21.23 4.57
N ARG A 202 -6.67 20.72 4.96
CA ARG A 202 -6.88 19.45 5.69
C ARG A 202 -7.80 18.54 4.89
N VAL A 203 -7.43 17.26 4.80
CA VAL A 203 -8.27 16.24 4.17
C VAL A 203 -9.28 15.74 5.21
N PRO A 204 -10.58 15.77 4.95
CA PRO A 204 -11.57 15.30 5.91
C PRO A 204 -11.48 13.78 6.12
N GLY A 205 -10.88 13.35 7.23
CA GLY A 205 -10.72 11.93 7.57
C GLY A 205 -12.02 11.22 7.98
N VAL A 206 -11.87 9.95 8.36
CA VAL A 206 -12.93 9.14 8.96
C VAL A 206 -12.87 9.28 10.48
N SER A 207 -14.03 9.38 11.14
CA SER A 207 -14.12 9.53 12.60
C SER A 207 -15.00 8.46 13.22
N HIS A 208 -14.68 8.06 14.46
CA HIS A 208 -15.54 7.21 15.30
C HIS A 208 -16.94 7.79 15.54
N ARG A 209 -17.14 9.10 15.33
CA ARG A 209 -18.45 9.75 15.46
C ARG A 209 -19.40 9.43 14.31
N LEU A 210 -18.88 8.96 13.17
CA LEU A 210 -19.68 8.56 12.03
C LEU A 210 -20.24 7.14 12.25
N SER A 211 -21.47 6.90 11.77
CA SER A 211 -22.01 5.54 11.71
C SER A 211 -21.16 4.66 10.80
N GLN A 212 -21.22 3.34 10.98
CA GLN A 212 -20.43 2.40 10.17
C GLN A 212 -20.68 2.55 8.66
N SER A 213 -21.93 2.79 8.24
CA SER A 213 -22.22 3.05 6.82
C SER A 213 -21.62 4.36 6.35
N ALA A 214 -21.70 5.44 7.16
CA ALA A 214 -21.11 6.73 6.83
C ALA A 214 -19.57 6.68 6.79
N GLN A 215 -18.94 5.85 7.62
CA GLN A 215 -17.51 5.56 7.53
C GLN A 215 -17.17 4.90 6.20
N GLY A 216 -17.93 3.87 5.81
CA GLY A 216 -17.77 3.20 4.51
C GLY A 216 -17.95 4.17 3.32
N THR A 217 -18.97 5.02 3.36
CA THR A 217 -19.18 6.07 2.35
C THR A 217 -18.00 7.04 2.31
N ARG A 218 -17.53 7.52 3.46
CA ARG A 218 -16.39 8.44 3.52
C ARG A 218 -15.10 7.82 2.95
N ILE A 219 -14.84 6.55 3.24
CA ILE A 219 -13.68 5.82 2.67
C ILE A 219 -13.81 5.76 1.14
N SER A 220 -15.00 5.44 0.62
CA SER A 220 -15.25 5.44 -0.82
C SER A 220 -15.02 6.82 -1.45
N GLU A 221 -15.52 7.88 -0.83
CA GLU A 221 -15.32 9.26 -1.29
C GLU A 221 -13.84 9.66 -1.27
N LEU A 222 -13.07 9.24 -0.25
CA LEU A 222 -11.63 9.50 -0.18
C LEU A 222 -10.86 8.76 -1.29
N CYS A 223 -11.20 7.51 -1.58
CA CYS A 223 -10.62 6.79 -2.70
C CYS A 223 -10.91 7.48 -4.04
N GLN A 224 -12.15 7.94 -4.26
CA GLN A 224 -12.51 8.68 -5.47
C GLN A 224 -11.85 10.06 -5.51
N LEU A 225 -11.67 10.73 -4.38
CA LEU A 225 -10.94 11.99 -4.27
C LEU A 225 -9.48 11.82 -4.68
N TYR A 226 -8.85 10.71 -4.30
CA TYR A 226 -7.48 10.39 -4.73
C TYR A 226 -7.39 10.24 -6.25
N VAL A 227 -8.29 9.46 -6.85
CA VAL A 227 -8.36 9.28 -8.32
C VAL A 227 -8.59 10.63 -9.02
N PHE A 228 -9.52 11.45 -8.51
CA PHE A 228 -9.74 12.80 -9.00
C PHE A 228 -8.47 13.66 -8.92
N ALA A 229 -7.75 13.62 -7.80
CA ALA A 229 -6.52 14.37 -7.61
C ALA A 229 -5.41 13.92 -8.58
N GLU A 230 -5.32 12.62 -8.90
CA GLU A 230 -4.39 12.11 -9.93
C GLU A 230 -4.76 12.59 -11.34
N ILE A 231 -6.03 12.50 -11.73
CA ILE A 231 -6.52 12.95 -13.05
C ILE A 231 -6.25 14.43 -13.25
N PHE A 232 -6.41 15.22 -12.18
CA PHE A 232 -6.16 16.65 -12.19
C PHE A 232 -4.69 17.02 -11.94
N GLU A 233 -3.76 16.08 -11.79
CA GLU A 233 -2.33 16.36 -11.60
C GLU A 233 -2.08 17.28 -10.38
N MET A 234 -2.74 16.99 -9.26
CA MET A 234 -2.60 17.77 -8.02
C MET A 234 -1.28 17.47 -7.29
N ASP A 235 -0.93 18.37 -6.37
CA ASP A 235 0.29 18.25 -5.57
C ASP A 235 0.38 16.92 -4.79
N ARG A 236 1.60 16.38 -4.70
CA ARG A 236 1.88 15.09 -4.06
C ARG A 236 1.53 15.10 -2.57
N ASN A 237 1.70 16.22 -1.88
CA ASN A 237 1.32 16.30 -0.47
C ASN A 237 -0.18 16.14 -0.29
N PHE A 238 -0.99 16.62 -1.24
CA PHE A 238 -2.43 16.38 -1.19
C PHE A 238 -2.77 14.92 -1.40
N LEU A 239 -2.19 14.28 -2.43
CA LEU A 239 -2.34 12.84 -2.67
C LEU A 239 -1.96 12.01 -1.43
N ASN A 240 -0.81 12.30 -0.82
CA ASN A 240 -0.34 11.55 0.34
C ASN A 240 -1.23 11.77 1.58
N LYS A 241 -1.72 12.99 1.81
CA LYS A 241 -2.71 13.25 2.88
C LYS A 241 -4.03 12.49 2.65
N ILE A 242 -4.46 12.33 1.40
CA ILE A 242 -5.63 11.50 1.08
C ILE A 242 -5.33 10.03 1.37
N MET A 243 -4.15 9.53 0.96
CA MET A 243 -3.72 8.15 1.26
C MET A 243 -3.73 7.87 2.76
N ASP A 244 -3.17 8.78 3.55
CA ASP A 244 -3.16 8.71 5.01
C ASP A 244 -4.59 8.60 5.57
N ALA A 245 -5.50 9.46 5.10
CA ALA A 245 -6.90 9.45 5.53
C ALA A 245 -7.63 8.15 5.16
N ILE A 246 -7.28 7.53 4.02
CA ILE A 246 -7.79 6.22 3.59
C ILE A 246 -7.27 5.12 4.53
N GLN A 247 -5.96 5.09 4.79
CA GLN A 247 -5.33 4.10 5.67
C GLN A 247 -5.91 4.18 7.09
N ASP A 248 -5.93 5.39 7.67
CA ASP A 248 -6.47 5.64 9.00
C ASP A 248 -7.96 5.26 9.07
N GLY A 249 -8.74 5.58 8.03
CA GLY A 249 -10.16 5.24 7.98
C GLY A 249 -10.44 3.75 7.91
N LEU A 250 -9.66 3.00 7.13
CA LEU A 250 -9.77 1.54 7.03
C LEU A 250 -9.31 0.85 8.31
N ALA A 251 -8.24 1.34 8.95
CA ALA A 251 -7.78 0.84 10.24
C ALA A 251 -8.85 1.08 11.32
N LEU A 252 -9.38 2.30 11.40
CA LEU A 252 -10.39 2.71 12.37
C LEU A 252 -11.70 1.94 12.24
N SER A 253 -12.20 1.78 11.02
CA SER A 253 -13.47 1.09 10.76
C SER A 253 -13.34 -0.44 10.77
N SER A 254 -12.11 -0.96 10.81
CA SER A 254 -11.80 -2.38 10.55
C SER A 254 -12.44 -2.91 9.27
N SER A 255 -12.75 -2.02 8.32
CA SER A 255 -13.41 -2.35 7.07
C SER A 255 -12.38 -2.62 5.97
N LEU A 256 -12.88 -3.12 4.85
CA LEU A 256 -12.09 -3.45 3.69
C LEU A 256 -12.74 -2.86 2.45
N LEU A 257 -11.93 -2.67 1.41
CA LEU A 257 -12.40 -2.09 0.17
C LEU A 257 -13.32 -3.08 -0.55
N THR A 258 -14.50 -2.61 -0.93
CA THR A 258 -15.44 -3.41 -1.70
C THR A 258 -14.90 -3.66 -3.10
N TYR A 259 -15.26 -4.79 -3.71
CA TYR A 259 -14.81 -5.10 -5.07
C TYR A 259 -15.19 -4.02 -6.09
N ALA A 260 -16.38 -3.42 -5.94
CA ALA A 260 -16.87 -2.38 -6.83
C ALA A 260 -15.98 -1.13 -6.77
N LEU A 261 -15.54 -0.75 -5.56
CA LEU A 261 -14.63 0.36 -5.36
C LEU A 261 -13.24 0.05 -5.92
N VAL A 262 -12.70 -1.14 -5.66
CA VAL A 262 -11.39 -1.55 -6.23
C VAL A 262 -11.45 -1.54 -7.75
N LYS A 263 -12.51 -2.09 -8.36
CA LYS A 263 -12.70 -2.04 -9.81
C LYS A 263 -12.69 -0.60 -10.32
N ASN A 264 -13.47 0.29 -9.71
CA ASN A 264 -13.53 1.70 -10.09
C ASN A 264 -12.16 2.41 -9.99
N ILE A 265 -11.37 2.09 -8.96
CA ILE A 265 -9.99 2.60 -8.84
C ILE A 265 -9.13 2.10 -9.99
N PHE A 266 -9.19 0.82 -10.35
CA PHE A 266 -8.41 0.27 -11.46
C PHE A 266 -8.90 0.71 -12.84
N ASP A 267 -10.16 1.13 -12.98
CA ASP A 267 -10.66 1.66 -14.25
C ASP A 267 -10.20 3.11 -14.50
N HIS A 268 -9.89 3.88 -13.45
CA HIS A 268 -9.72 5.34 -13.55
C HIS A 268 -8.42 5.92 -12.98
N ALA A 269 -7.78 5.26 -12.00
CA ALA A 269 -6.49 5.71 -11.47
C ALA A 269 -5.37 5.50 -12.50
N GLN A 270 -4.22 6.15 -12.34
CA GLN A 270 -3.06 5.89 -13.19
C GLN A 270 -2.50 4.47 -12.96
N SER A 271 -1.87 3.85 -13.96
CA SER A 271 -1.37 2.46 -13.86
C SER A 271 -0.37 2.27 -12.71
N GLU A 272 0.49 3.25 -12.47
CA GLU A 272 1.49 3.25 -11.40
C GLU A 272 1.02 3.87 -10.09
N SER A 273 -0.28 4.17 -9.99
CA SER A 273 -0.91 4.81 -8.84
C SER A 273 -0.58 4.08 -7.53
N PRO A 274 -0.10 4.80 -6.50
CA PRO A 274 0.05 4.21 -5.17
C PRO A 274 -1.27 3.69 -4.59
N LEU A 275 -2.41 4.24 -4.99
CA LEU A 275 -3.72 3.72 -4.56
C LEU A 275 -4.00 2.33 -5.11
N ARG A 276 -3.62 2.04 -6.37
CA ARG A 276 -3.72 0.68 -6.93
C ARG A 276 -2.83 -0.31 -6.17
N LYS A 277 -1.59 0.09 -5.86
CA LYS A 277 -0.64 -0.69 -5.05
C LYS A 277 -1.20 -0.97 -3.65
N PHE A 278 -1.80 0.05 -3.01
CA PHE A 278 -2.47 -0.09 -1.72
C PHE A 278 -3.68 -1.05 -1.79
N CYS A 279 -4.52 -0.95 -2.83
CA CYS A 279 -5.65 -1.86 -3.02
C CYS A 279 -5.20 -3.33 -3.13
N ALA A 280 -4.15 -3.60 -3.90
CA ALA A 280 -3.57 -4.92 -4.04
C ALA A 280 -3.00 -5.45 -2.71
N ALA A 281 -2.29 -4.60 -1.95
CA ALA A 281 -1.76 -4.96 -0.64
C ALA A 281 -2.89 -5.27 0.37
N ASN A 282 -3.94 -4.45 0.38
CA ASN A 282 -5.12 -4.61 1.24
C ASN A 282 -5.87 -5.91 0.91
N ALA A 283 -6.04 -6.22 -0.38
CA ALA A 283 -6.63 -7.47 -0.82
C ALA A 283 -5.79 -8.69 -0.41
N LEU A 284 -4.45 -8.60 -0.51
CA LEU A 284 -3.55 -9.66 -0.06
C LEU A 284 -3.67 -9.90 1.45
N TYR A 285 -3.64 -8.84 2.24
CA TYR A 285 -3.84 -8.92 3.69
C TYR A 285 -5.19 -9.56 4.04
N SER A 286 -6.25 -9.14 3.35
CA SER A 286 -7.60 -9.68 3.50
C SER A 286 -7.66 -11.17 3.20
N ALA A 287 -6.99 -11.61 2.14
CA ALA A 287 -6.93 -13.01 1.75
C ALA A 287 -6.18 -13.85 2.82
N MET A 288 -5.14 -13.29 3.44
CA MET A 288 -4.39 -13.97 4.50
C MET A 288 -5.14 -14.05 5.84
N THR A 289 -6.19 -13.25 6.02
CA THR A 289 -6.96 -13.13 7.26
C THR A 289 -8.22 -14.02 7.20
N PRO A 290 -8.42 -14.96 8.15
CA PRO A 290 -9.61 -15.82 8.16
C PRO A 290 -10.94 -15.05 8.30
N GLY A 291 -11.99 -15.52 7.63
CA GLY A 291 -13.37 -15.05 7.84
C GLY A 291 -13.87 -13.99 6.84
N LEU A 292 -13.14 -13.76 5.76
CA LEU A 292 -13.39 -12.66 4.82
C LEU A 292 -14.05 -13.07 3.51
N ASP A 293 -14.85 -12.17 2.93
CA ASP A 293 -15.61 -12.37 1.69
C ASP A 293 -14.71 -12.76 0.52
N SER A 294 -14.79 -14.03 0.15
CA SER A 294 -13.99 -14.61 -0.94
C SER A 294 -14.54 -14.33 -2.33
N ALA A 295 -15.80 -13.91 -2.48
CA ALA A 295 -16.46 -13.82 -3.79
C ALA A 295 -15.97 -12.60 -4.59
N GLY A 296 -15.97 -11.41 -3.96
CA GLY A 296 -15.47 -10.19 -4.61
C GLY A 296 -13.99 -10.28 -4.99
N PHE A 297 -13.18 -10.87 -4.12
CA PHE A 297 -11.77 -11.13 -4.39
C PHE A 297 -11.56 -12.08 -5.57
N GLN A 298 -12.27 -13.21 -5.59
CA GLN A 298 -12.19 -14.15 -6.73
C GLN A 298 -12.61 -13.49 -8.04
N TRP A 299 -13.61 -12.60 -8.00
CA TRP A 299 -14.03 -11.87 -9.19
C TRP A 299 -12.92 -10.95 -9.69
N LEU A 300 -12.27 -10.17 -8.82
CA LEU A 300 -11.17 -9.27 -9.21
C LEU A 300 -10.00 -10.03 -9.84
N ILE A 301 -9.57 -11.14 -9.23
CA ILE A 301 -8.48 -11.99 -9.74
C ILE A 301 -8.81 -12.55 -11.14
N LYS A 302 -10.08 -12.88 -11.40
CA LYS A 302 -10.51 -13.48 -12.67
C LYS A 302 -10.77 -12.47 -13.78
N ASN A 303 -11.18 -11.25 -13.45
CA ASN A 303 -11.72 -10.29 -14.42
C ASN A 303 -10.87 -9.02 -14.58
N SER A 304 -9.80 -8.84 -13.79
CA SER A 304 -8.91 -7.69 -13.91
C SER A 304 -7.45 -8.14 -13.93
N ASP A 305 -6.86 -8.17 -15.12
CA ASP A 305 -5.45 -8.53 -15.31
C ASP A 305 -4.52 -7.53 -14.62
N GLU A 306 -4.86 -6.24 -14.65
CA GLU A 306 -4.09 -5.19 -13.98
C GLU A 306 -4.09 -5.37 -12.47
N PHE A 307 -5.25 -5.67 -11.88
CA PHE A 307 -5.34 -6.00 -10.45
C PHE A 307 -4.53 -7.24 -10.12
N PHE A 308 -4.63 -8.30 -10.93
CA PHE A 308 -3.89 -9.53 -10.72
C PHE A 308 -2.37 -9.30 -10.77
N ALA A 309 -1.90 -8.48 -11.71
CA ALA A 309 -0.49 -8.12 -11.82
C ALA A 309 0.00 -7.39 -10.55
N GLU A 310 -0.72 -6.37 -10.09
CA GLU A 310 -0.37 -5.66 -8.85
C GLU A 310 -0.45 -6.56 -7.62
N PHE A 311 -1.46 -7.42 -7.55
CA PHE A 311 -1.59 -8.43 -6.49
C PHE A 311 -0.37 -9.35 -6.42
N MET A 312 0.10 -9.85 -7.57
CA MET A 312 1.28 -10.71 -7.63
C MET A 312 2.57 -9.96 -7.27
N LYS A 313 2.72 -8.69 -7.69
CA LYS A 313 3.83 -7.83 -7.26
C LYS A 313 3.82 -7.68 -5.72
N MET A 314 2.65 -7.45 -5.13
CA MET A 314 2.48 -7.32 -3.68
C MET A 314 2.75 -8.64 -2.93
N LEU A 315 2.33 -9.78 -3.49
CA LEU A 315 2.59 -11.10 -2.92
C LEU A 315 4.09 -11.39 -2.77
N VAL A 316 4.92 -10.90 -3.70
CA VAL A 316 6.38 -11.05 -3.64
C VAL A 316 7.01 -10.09 -2.62
N LYS A 317 6.47 -8.87 -2.48
CA LYS A 317 7.05 -7.80 -1.66
C LYS A 317 6.66 -7.87 -0.17
N LEU A 318 5.42 -8.22 0.14
CA LEU A 318 4.92 -8.13 1.51
C LEU A 318 5.41 -9.30 2.37
N THR A 319 6.12 -8.95 3.44
CA THR A 319 6.49 -9.89 4.51
C THR A 319 5.24 -10.35 5.26
N LYS A 320 5.22 -11.62 5.70
CA LYS A 320 4.05 -12.22 6.36
C LYS A 320 3.63 -11.40 7.59
N GLY A 321 2.44 -10.82 7.52
CA GLY A 321 1.72 -10.29 8.69
C GLY A 321 1.59 -8.78 8.76
N ASN A 322 2.21 -8.00 7.88
CA ASN A 322 2.07 -6.55 7.91
C ASN A 322 0.68 -6.12 7.42
N ASP A 323 -0.02 -5.31 8.21
CA ASP A 323 -1.29 -4.73 7.81
C ASP A 323 -1.04 -3.41 7.05
N PRO A 324 -1.37 -3.33 5.74
CA PRO A 324 -1.13 -2.13 4.95
C PRO A 324 -1.95 -0.93 5.43
N ARG A 325 -3.00 -1.13 6.23
CA ARG A 325 -3.84 -0.05 6.80
C ARG A 325 -3.16 0.61 7.99
N ILE A 326 -2.25 -0.09 8.67
CA ILE A 326 -1.54 0.43 9.83
C ILE A 326 -0.24 1.05 9.35
N ARG A 327 -0.06 2.33 9.66
CA ARG A 327 1.17 3.07 9.38
C ARG A 327 2.15 2.89 10.53
N ASP A 328 3.28 2.26 10.28
CA ASP A 328 4.35 2.06 11.28
C ASP A 328 5.56 2.93 10.92
N VAL A 329 5.63 4.11 11.55
CA VAL A 329 6.71 5.08 11.34
C VAL A 329 8.03 4.57 11.94
N ASN A 330 7.98 3.65 12.90
CA ASN A 330 9.17 3.19 13.62
C ASN A 330 9.85 1.97 12.96
N GLN A 331 9.30 1.44 11.87
CA GLN A 331 9.78 0.21 11.23
C GLN A 331 11.24 0.31 10.74
N GLU A 332 11.72 1.52 10.42
CA GLU A 332 13.12 1.76 10.04
C GLU A 332 14.04 1.83 11.26
N TYR A 333 13.64 2.53 12.34
CA TYR A 333 14.42 2.64 13.57
C TYR A 333 14.62 1.31 14.30
N PHE A 334 13.64 0.39 14.27
CA PHE A 334 13.77 -0.91 14.93
C PHE A 334 14.88 -1.80 14.35
N LYS A 335 15.27 -1.60 13.09
CA LYS A 335 16.39 -2.35 12.49
C LYS A 335 17.74 -1.86 13.01
N GLU A 336 17.86 -0.58 13.33
CA GLU A 336 19.10 0.00 13.86
C GLU A 336 19.22 -0.17 15.38
N VAL A 337 18.11 -0.06 16.11
CA VAL A 337 18.12 -0.18 17.58
C VAL A 337 18.35 -1.63 18.02
N LYS A 338 17.82 -2.63 17.30
CA LYS A 338 18.12 -4.05 17.63
C LYS A 338 19.59 -4.43 17.47
N VAL A 339 20.36 -3.68 16.69
CA VAL A 339 21.82 -3.88 16.61
C VAL A 339 22.54 -3.30 17.84
N LYS A 340 21.89 -2.42 18.62
CA LYS A 340 22.44 -1.78 19.82
C LYS A 340 21.82 -2.25 21.14
N GLU A 341 20.58 -2.73 21.15
CA GLU A 341 19.89 -3.20 22.37
C GLU A 341 20.35 -4.59 22.84
N GLU A 342 20.96 -5.42 21.98
CA GLU A 342 21.71 -6.61 22.46
C GLU A 342 22.93 -6.22 23.32
N GLU A 343 23.28 -4.93 23.41
CA GLU A 343 24.36 -4.40 24.25
C GLU A 343 23.88 -3.74 25.56
N LEU A 344 22.57 -3.48 25.75
CA LEU A 344 22.07 -2.62 26.84
C LEU A 344 20.69 -3.05 27.41
N GLU A 345 20.57 -4.27 27.95
CA GLU A 345 19.44 -4.61 28.83
C GLU A 345 19.69 -4.14 30.27
N ALA A 346 19.13 -2.99 30.66
CA ALA A 346 18.88 -2.64 32.07
C ALA A 346 17.82 -1.53 32.25
N GLY A 347 16.56 -1.93 32.48
CA GLY A 347 15.62 -1.24 33.39
C GLY A 347 14.97 0.07 32.93
N GLY A 348 13.74 -0.01 32.43
CA GLY A 348 12.84 1.15 32.35
C GLY A 348 11.41 0.79 31.94
N VAL A 349 10.42 1.23 32.73
CA VAL A 349 8.98 0.99 32.50
C VAL A 349 8.37 2.15 31.69
N PRO A 350 7.68 1.90 30.56
CA PRO A 350 7.04 2.96 29.78
C PRO A 350 5.60 3.25 30.25
N VAL A 351 5.23 4.53 30.21
CA VAL A 351 3.88 5.07 30.48
C VAL A 351 3.40 5.80 29.21
N GLY A 352 2.18 5.52 28.71
CA GLY A 352 1.55 6.43 27.73
C GLY A 352 0.35 5.92 26.93
N ALA A 353 -0.76 6.67 27.06
CA ALA A 353 -1.89 6.92 26.13
C ALA A 353 -2.75 5.76 25.58
N ASN A 354 -4.01 5.74 26.05
CA ASN A 354 -5.11 4.88 25.56
C ASN A 354 -5.72 5.42 24.24
N ILE A 355 -5.07 5.14 23.12
CA ILE A 355 -5.81 4.89 21.87
C ILE A 355 -5.92 3.36 21.81
N ALA A 356 -7.07 2.81 21.43
CA ALA A 356 -7.16 1.38 21.15
C ALA A 356 -6.25 1.08 19.95
N VAL A 357 -4.98 0.80 20.23
CA VAL A 357 -3.96 0.54 19.22
C VAL A 357 -4.40 -0.72 18.51
N VAL A 358 -4.65 -0.63 17.21
CA VAL A 358 -4.75 -1.83 16.38
C VAL A 358 -3.37 -2.47 16.45
N VAL A 359 -3.23 -3.49 17.30
CA VAL A 359 -1.93 -4.10 17.61
C VAL A 359 -1.57 -5.04 16.47
N GLY A 360 -0.70 -4.59 15.57
CA GLY A 360 -0.14 -5.40 14.49
C GLY A 360 1.04 -4.68 13.83
N PRO A 361 1.98 -5.42 13.22
CA PRO A 361 3.04 -4.79 12.45
C PRO A 361 2.41 -4.03 11.28
N GLY A 362 2.70 -2.74 11.17
CA GLY A 362 2.24 -1.92 10.07
C GLY A 362 3.20 -1.97 8.89
N VAL A 363 2.96 -1.08 7.93
CA VAL A 363 3.87 -0.78 6.83
C VAL A 363 4.37 0.65 6.95
N HIS A 364 5.58 0.89 6.47
CA HIS A 364 6.11 2.25 6.37
C HIS A 364 5.22 3.10 5.43
N PRO A 365 4.81 4.33 5.82
CA PRO A 365 3.91 5.17 5.02
C PRO A 365 4.38 5.39 3.58
N CYS A 366 5.70 5.51 3.39
CA CYS A 366 6.31 5.77 2.10
C CYS A 366 6.03 4.69 1.05
N GLN A 367 5.60 3.48 1.45
CA GLN A 367 5.25 2.40 0.55
C GLN A 367 4.09 2.76 -0.40
N PHE A 368 3.20 3.65 0.02
CA PHE A 368 2.02 4.07 -0.75
C PHE A 368 1.94 5.59 -0.98
N HIS A 369 3.04 6.30 -0.73
CA HIS A 369 3.14 7.73 -1.02
C HIS A 369 3.81 7.98 -2.37
N VAL A 370 3.54 9.15 -2.95
CA VAL A 370 4.20 9.66 -4.14
C VAL A 370 5.42 10.50 -3.73
N HIS A 371 6.58 10.21 -4.32
CA HIS A 371 7.87 10.91 -4.12
C HIS A 371 8.38 11.48 -5.47
N ALA A 372 9.15 12.57 -5.47
CA ALA A 372 9.61 13.25 -6.69
C ALA A 372 10.59 12.47 -7.55
N GLY A 373 11.35 11.57 -6.95
CA GLY A 373 12.42 10.86 -7.65
C GLY A 373 12.02 9.59 -8.38
N SER A 374 10.78 9.10 -8.27
CA SER A 374 10.43 7.76 -8.77
C SER A 374 10.19 7.69 -10.30
N GLY A 375 10.70 8.64 -11.08
CA GLY A 375 10.75 8.49 -12.54
C GLY A 375 11.63 7.31 -12.90
N SER A 376 11.02 6.16 -13.18
CA SER A 376 11.74 4.98 -13.63
C SER A 376 12.35 5.22 -15.01
N ASP A 377 13.58 4.73 -15.17
CA ASP A 377 14.19 4.31 -16.45
C ASP A 377 15.04 5.30 -17.25
N THR A 378 15.73 6.25 -16.62
CA THR A 378 17.01 6.73 -17.16
C THR A 378 18.18 6.13 -16.39
N GLU A 379 18.51 4.88 -16.75
CA GLU A 379 19.81 4.28 -16.45
C GLU A 379 20.91 5.14 -17.13
N GLY A 380 21.55 6.03 -16.37
CA GLY A 380 22.82 6.62 -16.75
C GLY A 380 22.90 8.14 -16.67
N ALA A 381 23.05 8.69 -15.46
CA ALA A 381 23.98 9.78 -15.18
C ALA A 381 24.12 9.95 -13.66
N SER A 382 25.33 10.25 -13.22
CA SER A 382 25.83 10.25 -11.86
C SER A 382 25.08 11.15 -10.87
N GLY A 383 24.51 10.53 -9.84
CA GLY A 383 25.00 10.66 -8.45
C GLY A 383 24.92 12.03 -7.79
N VAL A 384 23.70 12.50 -7.54
CA VAL A 384 23.35 13.15 -6.27
C VAL A 384 21.95 12.61 -5.93
N ASP A 385 21.89 11.65 -5.00
CA ASP A 385 20.63 11.13 -4.47
C ASP A 385 19.96 12.26 -3.69
N ASP A 386 19.13 13.06 -4.37
CA ASP A 386 18.11 13.87 -3.72
C ASP A 386 17.08 12.90 -3.15
N ASP A 387 17.39 12.34 -1.98
CA ASP A 387 16.45 11.64 -1.11
C ASP A 387 15.36 12.64 -0.74
N GLU A 388 14.36 12.80 -1.60
CA GLU A 388 13.22 13.65 -1.30
C GLU A 388 12.46 13.01 -0.14
N ILE A 389 12.71 13.56 1.04
CA ILE A 389 12.18 13.12 2.32
C ILE A 389 10.66 13.24 2.26
N CYS A 390 9.96 12.13 2.48
CA CYS A 390 8.51 12.12 2.64
C CYS A 390 8.08 13.22 3.63
N TYR A 391 7.01 13.96 3.38
CA TYR A 391 6.57 15.08 4.26
C TYR A 391 6.36 14.69 5.72
N LEU A 392 6.19 13.40 6.02
CA LEU A 392 6.13 12.88 7.39
C LEU A 392 7.50 12.91 8.10
N LEU A 393 8.59 12.79 7.35
CA LEU A 393 9.96 12.80 7.85
C LEU A 393 10.56 14.22 7.85
N ALA A 394 10.06 15.13 7.01
CA ALA A 394 10.51 16.53 6.97
C ALA A 394 10.28 17.32 8.28
N GLY A 395 9.47 16.79 9.21
CA GLY A 395 9.23 17.37 10.53
C GLY A 395 10.08 16.79 11.66
N LEU A 396 10.94 15.80 11.40
CA LEU A 396 11.73 15.10 12.43
C LEU A 396 13.18 15.61 12.58
N ASP A 397 13.62 16.56 11.75
CA ASP A 397 14.93 17.22 11.87
C ASP A 397 14.94 18.33 12.94
N VAL A 398 14.62 17.97 14.20
CA VAL A 398 14.67 18.90 15.35
C VAL A 398 15.59 18.39 16.46
#